data_AF-A0AAX6G751-F1
#
_entry.id   AF-A0AAX6G751-F1
#
_cell.length_a   1.000
_cell.length_b   1.000
_cell.length_c   1.000
_cell.angle_alpha   90.00
_cell.angle_beta   90.00
_cell.angle_gamma   90.00
#
_symmetry.space_group_name_H-M   'P 1'
#
loop_
_entity.id
_entity.type
_entity.pdbx_description
1 polymer ?
#
loop_
_entity_poly.entity_id
_entity_poly.type
_entity_poly.pdbx_seq_one_letter_code
_entity_poly.pdbx_strand_id
1 'polypeptide(L)'
;MVVNSGNLTTAGATLVSLLFFFILLNSGNLTATDGSPSFLRSVQLSTAGTVRGAVRYADASIPDEMREVLATIRSRAIAPVMRVAVAACLVMSAMLLAEILWMAVASAGVLVLRWKPERRYRWREIGGGGGDLELGSEAYAMVLVQIPMFNEKEVYKLSIGAACGLAWPSDRLIIQVLDDSTDKDVKDLVELECKIWASKGMNITYEVRNNRKGYKAGALKEAMQYSYVHQCDYVAIFDADFQPESDFLMRTIPFLVHNPKLALVQARWDFVNFKECLMTRIQMMTLNYHFKVEQEAGSSIYEFFGFNGTAGVWRISAIDEAGGWNDRTTVEDMDLAVRASLRGWKFLYLGDLKVKSELPSNFKAYRNQQHRWTCGAANLFRKTAMEIVKTKEVSLWKKLYVIYSFFFVRKVLAHIVTFVLYCVVIPASVMVPEVSIPVWGVVHVPTTITILNAIRNPSCIHLIPFWILFENVMALHRFKATVIGLMEAGSAHEWVVTEKLGGAPKMNLETPLLEKSKPSRFRDRLYLSELAFAFFLFFCASYDLTFGGRWYFIYIYLQSLAFFVVGLGYVGTFVSSS
;
A
#
# COMPACT_ATOMS: atom_id res chain seq x y z
N MET A 1 0.20 -14.79 -18.76
CA MET A 1 1.40 -15.61 -19.02
C MET A 1 1.99 -16.02 -17.68
N VAL A 2 2.01 -17.31 -17.36
CA VAL A 2 2.81 -17.84 -16.24
C VAL A 2 4.26 -17.78 -16.70
N VAL A 3 4.98 -16.70 -16.35
CA VAL A 3 6.37 -16.54 -16.78
C VAL A 3 7.27 -17.23 -15.75
N ASN A 4 7.96 -18.28 -16.21
CA ASN A 4 8.94 -19.04 -15.44
C ASN A 4 10.08 -18.12 -14.97
N SER A 5 10.50 -18.28 -13.72
CA SER A 5 11.39 -17.37 -12.98
C SER A 5 12.76 -17.12 -13.63
N GLY A 6 13.25 -18.02 -14.47
CA GLY A 6 14.55 -17.93 -15.16
C GLY A 6 14.61 -16.94 -16.33
N ASN A 7 13.49 -16.63 -16.98
CA ASN A 7 13.45 -15.72 -18.14
C ASN A 7 13.21 -14.24 -17.76
N LEU A 8 12.84 -13.96 -16.50
CA LEU A 8 12.57 -12.60 -16.03
C LEU A 8 13.84 -11.77 -15.82
N THR A 9 14.98 -12.40 -15.54
CA THR A 9 16.23 -11.69 -15.20
C THR A 9 16.87 -11.07 -16.44
N THR A 10 16.94 -11.80 -17.55
CA THR A 10 17.42 -11.29 -18.84
C THR A 10 16.42 -10.32 -19.46
N ALA A 11 15.12 -10.64 -19.51
CA ALA A 11 14.11 -9.72 -20.01
C ALA A 11 14.00 -8.44 -19.16
N GLY A 12 14.11 -8.56 -17.83
CA GLY A 12 14.11 -7.44 -16.89
C GLY A 12 15.36 -6.57 -17.01
N ALA A 13 16.55 -7.16 -17.21
CA ALA A 13 17.77 -6.40 -17.48
C ALA A 13 17.71 -5.64 -18.81
N THR A 14 17.14 -6.26 -19.87
CA THR A 14 16.92 -5.60 -21.16
C THR A 14 15.86 -4.49 -21.05
N LEU A 15 14.77 -4.70 -20.30
CA LEU A 15 13.73 -3.67 -20.09
C LEU A 15 14.22 -2.53 -19.19
N VAL A 16 15.01 -2.82 -18.15
CA VAL A 16 15.64 -1.79 -17.30
C VAL A 16 16.66 -1.00 -18.11
N SER A 17 17.46 -1.67 -18.95
CA SER A 17 18.38 -1.01 -19.88
C SER A 17 17.63 -0.17 -20.91
N LEU A 18 16.51 -0.64 -21.45
CA LEU A 18 15.63 0.13 -22.32
C LEU A 18 15.03 1.32 -21.57
N LEU A 19 14.49 1.15 -20.35
CA LEU A 19 13.92 2.25 -19.57
C LEU A 19 14.97 3.31 -19.22
N PHE A 20 16.17 2.89 -18.79
CA PHE A 20 17.30 3.80 -18.55
C PHE A 20 17.78 4.48 -19.83
N PHE A 21 17.85 3.74 -20.95
CA PHE A 21 18.17 4.26 -22.27
C PHE A 21 17.11 5.24 -22.78
N PHE A 22 15.83 5.07 -22.40
CA PHE A 22 14.73 5.98 -22.74
C PHE A 22 14.64 7.21 -21.82
N ILE A 23 14.98 7.05 -20.54
CA ILE A 23 15.23 8.18 -19.62
C ILE A 23 16.36 9.04 -20.18
N LEU A 24 17.41 8.42 -20.72
CA LEU A 24 18.50 9.11 -21.41
C LEU A 24 18.05 9.80 -22.71
N LEU A 25 17.27 9.13 -23.58
CA LEU A 25 16.72 9.70 -24.82
C LEU A 25 15.81 10.93 -24.59
N ASN A 26 15.06 10.98 -23.48
CA ASN A 26 14.24 12.16 -23.15
C ASN A 26 15.00 13.25 -22.35
N SER A 27 16.20 12.95 -21.82
CA SER A 27 16.97 13.87 -20.96
C SER A 27 17.98 14.77 -21.71
N GLY A 28 18.24 14.51 -22.99
CA GLY A 28 19.22 15.27 -23.78
C GLY A 28 18.58 15.97 -24.96
N ASN A 29 18.63 17.31 -24.97
CA ASN A 29 18.95 18.25 -26.08
C ASN A 29 18.88 17.81 -27.56
N LEU A 30 18.05 16.84 -27.91
CA LEU A 30 17.73 16.51 -29.29
C LEU A 30 16.47 17.28 -29.64
N THR A 31 16.64 18.60 -29.81
CA THR A 31 15.93 19.27 -30.91
C THR A 31 16.11 18.39 -32.15
N ALA A 32 15.10 18.36 -33.03
CA ALA A 32 15.00 17.48 -34.20
C ALA A 32 16.09 17.71 -35.29
N THR A 33 17.35 17.71 -34.90
CA THR A 33 18.57 17.84 -35.70
C THR A 33 19.57 16.81 -35.19
N ASP A 34 19.63 15.68 -35.91
CA ASP A 34 20.78 14.77 -36.09
C ASP A 34 21.34 13.87 -34.98
N GLY A 35 20.58 13.50 -33.92
CA GLY A 35 21.07 12.49 -32.95
C GLY A 35 20.10 11.42 -32.49
N SER A 36 18.98 11.17 -33.18
CA SER A 36 18.18 9.97 -32.90
C SER A 36 18.85 8.71 -33.47
N PRO A 37 18.81 7.55 -32.77
CA PRO A 37 19.35 6.31 -33.33
C PRO A 37 18.61 6.01 -34.65
N SER A 38 19.36 5.84 -35.74
CA SER A 38 18.86 5.64 -37.11
C SER A 38 17.76 4.56 -37.19
N PHE A 39 17.81 3.56 -36.31
CA PHE A 39 16.83 2.50 -36.16
C PHE A 39 15.44 2.97 -35.67
N LEU A 40 15.35 3.82 -34.65
CA LEU A 40 14.05 4.29 -34.15
C LEU A 40 13.37 5.22 -35.16
N ARG A 41 14.18 6.03 -35.86
CA ARG A 41 13.72 6.88 -36.95
C ARG A 41 13.23 6.06 -38.15
N SER A 42 13.94 4.98 -38.51
CA SER A 42 13.50 4.09 -39.59
C SER A 42 12.23 3.32 -39.25
N VAL A 43 12.09 2.85 -38.00
CA VAL A 43 10.86 2.19 -37.51
C VAL A 43 9.68 3.16 -37.54
N GLN A 44 9.84 4.39 -37.04
CA GLN A 44 8.80 5.41 -37.07
C GLN A 44 8.42 5.78 -38.51
N LEU A 45 9.39 5.99 -39.40
CA LEU A 45 9.12 6.31 -40.81
C LEU A 45 8.41 5.16 -41.55
N SER A 46 8.77 3.91 -41.25
CA SER A 46 8.18 2.72 -41.89
C SER A 46 6.76 2.41 -41.39
N THR A 47 6.52 2.47 -40.07
CA THR A 47 5.18 2.17 -39.49
C THR A 47 4.22 3.34 -39.61
N ALA A 48 4.71 4.58 -39.49
CA ALA A 48 3.88 5.76 -39.70
C ALA A 48 3.49 5.94 -41.17
N GLY A 49 4.24 5.40 -42.14
CA GLY A 49 3.92 5.53 -43.57
C GLY A 49 2.53 5.01 -43.95
N THR A 50 2.21 3.78 -43.54
CA THR A 50 0.91 3.13 -43.83
C THR A 50 -0.24 3.81 -43.08
N VAL A 51 -0.03 4.16 -41.81
CA VAL A 51 -1.06 4.82 -40.99
C VAL A 51 -1.27 6.28 -41.43
N ARG A 52 -0.20 7.01 -41.82
CA ARG A 52 -0.33 8.35 -42.42
C ARG A 52 -1.09 8.32 -43.72
N GLY A 53 -0.99 7.24 -44.52
CA GLY A 53 -1.81 7.08 -45.73
C GLY A 53 -3.30 7.00 -45.42
N ALA A 54 -3.69 6.15 -44.47
CA ALA A 54 -5.08 5.99 -44.05
C ALA A 54 -5.65 7.23 -43.32
N VAL A 55 -4.84 7.87 -42.46
CA VAL A 55 -5.27 9.08 -41.76
C VAL A 55 -5.29 10.28 -42.70
N ARG A 56 -4.36 10.43 -43.65
CA ARG A 56 -4.48 11.48 -44.68
C ARG A 56 -5.75 11.34 -45.51
N TYR A 57 -6.21 10.11 -45.77
CA TYR A 57 -7.47 9.89 -46.48
C TYR A 57 -8.68 10.31 -45.63
N ALA A 58 -8.68 10.00 -44.33
CA ALA A 58 -9.73 10.44 -43.40
C ALA A 58 -9.67 11.96 -43.13
N ASP A 59 -8.49 12.53 -42.98
CA ASP A 59 -8.26 13.97 -42.75
C ASP A 59 -8.60 14.77 -44.02
N ALA A 60 -8.32 14.25 -45.21
CA ALA A 60 -8.76 14.85 -46.48
C ALA A 60 -10.29 14.86 -46.65
N SER A 61 -11.04 14.05 -45.88
CA SER A 61 -12.51 14.05 -45.89
C SER A 61 -13.15 15.10 -44.97
N ILE A 62 -12.35 15.78 -44.12
CA ILE A 62 -12.81 16.86 -43.24
C ILE A 62 -12.69 18.20 -44.00
N PRO A 63 -13.77 19.00 -44.12
CA PRO A 63 -13.71 20.32 -44.74
C PRO A 63 -12.70 21.23 -44.07
N ASP A 64 -11.99 22.06 -44.84
CA ASP A 64 -10.94 22.95 -44.31
C ASP A 64 -11.48 23.97 -43.30
N GLU A 65 -12.72 24.43 -43.46
CA GLU A 65 -13.42 25.26 -42.48
C GLU A 65 -13.57 24.56 -41.11
N MET A 66 -13.88 23.25 -41.11
CA MET A 66 -13.95 22.47 -39.86
C MET A 66 -12.57 22.31 -39.23
N ARG A 67 -11.50 22.18 -40.03
CA ARG A 67 -10.12 22.15 -39.52
C ARG A 67 -9.74 23.44 -38.82
N GLU A 68 -10.07 24.60 -39.40
CA GLU A 68 -9.80 25.90 -38.79
C GLU A 68 -10.60 26.12 -37.51
N VAL A 69 -11.88 25.71 -37.49
CA VAL A 69 -12.72 25.77 -36.29
C VAL A 69 -12.15 24.86 -35.19
N LEU A 70 -11.77 23.61 -35.51
CA LEU A 70 -11.17 22.69 -34.55
C LEU A 70 -9.81 23.19 -34.03
N ALA A 71 -8.98 23.79 -34.89
CA ALA A 71 -7.73 24.41 -34.49
C ALA A 71 -7.95 25.63 -33.58
N THR A 72 -8.99 26.42 -33.85
CA THR A 72 -9.38 27.57 -33.02
C THR A 72 -9.90 27.13 -31.66
N ILE A 73 -10.75 26.11 -31.60
CA ILE A 73 -11.25 25.52 -30.34
C ILE A 73 -10.07 24.93 -29.55
N ARG A 74 -9.19 24.17 -30.21
CA ARG A 74 -8.01 23.58 -29.57
C ARG A 74 -7.10 24.64 -28.96
N SER A 75 -6.77 25.69 -29.72
CA SER A 75 -5.86 26.74 -29.27
C SER A 75 -6.46 27.68 -28.24
N ARG A 76 -7.76 28.04 -28.35
CA ARG A 76 -8.41 29.02 -27.46
C ARG A 76 -9.08 28.41 -26.23
N ALA A 77 -9.53 27.16 -26.28
CA ALA A 77 -10.23 26.51 -25.17
C ALA A 77 -9.43 25.35 -24.55
N ILE A 78 -9.00 24.38 -25.36
CA ILE A 78 -8.37 23.15 -24.84
C ILE A 78 -6.96 23.44 -24.30
N ALA A 79 -6.14 24.16 -25.07
CA ALA A 79 -4.74 24.42 -24.71
C ALA A 79 -4.59 25.21 -23.40
N PRO A 80 -5.36 26.28 -23.12
CA PRO A 80 -5.29 26.97 -21.82
C PRO A 80 -5.65 26.08 -20.64
N VAL A 81 -6.75 25.31 -20.74
CA VAL A 81 -7.17 24.37 -19.68
C VAL A 81 -6.08 23.32 -19.43
N MET A 82 -5.50 22.81 -20.51
CA MET A 82 -4.43 21.83 -20.44
C MET A 82 -3.14 22.40 -19.84
N ARG A 83 -2.78 23.67 -20.14
CA ARG A 83 -1.64 24.35 -19.49
C ARG A 83 -1.85 24.50 -17.99
N VAL A 84 -3.07 24.83 -17.55
CA VAL A 84 -3.42 24.89 -16.13
C VAL A 84 -3.30 23.51 -15.48
N ALA A 85 -3.83 22.46 -16.13
CA ALA A 85 -3.71 21.08 -15.64
C ALA A 85 -2.24 20.63 -15.53
N VAL A 86 -1.42 20.93 -16.54
CA VAL A 86 0.04 20.67 -16.51
C VAL A 86 0.68 21.42 -15.34
N ALA A 87 0.44 22.72 -15.19
CA ALA A 87 1.02 23.51 -14.10
C ALA A 87 0.63 22.94 -12.72
N ALA A 88 -0.63 22.59 -12.51
CA ALA A 88 -1.11 21.97 -11.28
C ALA A 88 -0.41 20.62 -11.02
N CYS A 89 -0.30 19.76 -12.03
CA CYS A 89 0.42 18.49 -11.93
C CYS A 89 1.90 18.67 -11.62
N LEU A 90 2.57 19.66 -12.21
CA LEU A 90 3.97 19.95 -11.95
C LEU A 90 4.21 20.44 -10.52
N VAL A 91 3.34 21.31 -10.00
CA VAL A 91 3.40 21.74 -8.59
C VAL A 91 3.21 20.54 -7.66
N MET A 92 2.19 19.71 -7.89
CA MET A 92 1.97 18.50 -7.10
C MET A 92 3.16 17.53 -7.20
N SER A 93 3.74 17.34 -8.38
CA SER A 93 4.93 16.50 -8.58
C SER A 93 6.15 17.03 -7.80
N ALA A 94 6.35 18.35 -7.76
CA ALA A 94 7.43 18.95 -6.98
C ALA A 94 7.20 18.76 -5.47
N MET A 95 5.96 18.93 -4.99
CA MET A 95 5.59 18.67 -3.59
C MET A 95 5.83 17.22 -3.20
N LEU A 96 5.41 16.28 -4.05
CA LEU A 96 5.61 14.84 -3.83
C LEU A 96 7.10 14.48 -3.84
N LEU A 97 7.88 15.03 -4.78
CA LEU A 97 9.33 14.81 -4.83
C LEU A 97 10.01 15.32 -3.56
N ALA A 98 9.68 16.53 -3.10
CA ALA A 98 10.24 17.10 -1.89
C ALA A 98 9.97 16.22 -0.66
N GLU A 99 8.75 15.72 -0.53
CA GLU A 99 8.35 14.81 0.55
C GLU A 99 9.12 13.48 0.51
N ILE A 100 9.22 12.87 -0.67
CA ILE A 100 9.96 11.62 -0.87
C ILE A 100 11.46 11.79 -0.58
N LEU A 101 12.06 12.89 -1.06
CA LEU A 101 13.45 13.22 -0.78
C LEU A 101 13.70 13.41 0.71
N TRP A 102 12.81 14.14 1.40
CA TRP A 102 12.91 14.36 2.83
C TRP A 102 12.86 13.04 3.62
N MET A 103 11.88 12.18 3.34
CA MET A 103 11.79 10.87 4.00
C MET A 103 12.99 9.97 3.69
N ALA A 104 13.50 10.01 2.46
CA ALA A 104 14.69 9.26 2.07
C ALA A 104 15.93 9.74 2.85
N VAL A 105 16.12 11.06 2.98
CA VAL A 105 17.21 11.66 3.76
C VAL A 105 17.06 11.31 5.23
N ALA A 106 15.87 11.43 5.81
CA ALA A 106 15.60 11.08 7.20
C ALA A 106 15.93 9.59 7.48
N SER A 107 15.40 8.69 6.66
CA SER A 107 15.65 7.24 6.78
C SER A 107 17.14 6.89 6.57
N ALA A 108 17.81 7.51 5.61
CA ALA A 108 19.24 7.34 5.40
C ALA A 108 20.05 7.86 6.60
N GLY A 109 19.67 9.01 7.17
CA GLY A 109 20.27 9.58 8.37
C GLY A 109 20.19 8.64 9.57
N VAL A 110 19.03 7.99 9.78
CA VAL A 110 18.88 6.97 10.83
C VAL A 110 19.88 5.83 10.66
N LEU A 111 20.08 5.36 9.41
CA LEU A 111 21.01 4.26 9.12
C LEU A 111 22.47 4.67 9.30
N VAL A 112 22.87 5.82 8.73
CA VAL A 112 24.25 6.31 8.76
C VAL A 112 24.67 6.67 10.19
N LEU A 113 23.81 7.35 10.94
CA LEU A 113 24.08 7.74 12.33
C LEU A 113 23.86 6.59 13.32
N ARG A 114 23.40 5.42 12.83
CA ARG A 114 23.00 4.27 13.65
C ARG A 114 22.06 4.69 14.77
N TRP A 115 21.03 5.48 14.44
CA TRP A 115 20.08 6.03 15.40
C TRP A 115 19.01 5.00 15.78
N LYS A 116 19.50 3.86 16.26
CA LYS A 116 18.70 2.68 16.58
C LYS A 116 17.65 2.99 17.66
N PRO A 117 16.52 2.26 17.69
CA PRO A 117 15.51 2.37 18.74
C PRO A 117 16.08 2.44 20.17
N GLU A 118 17.07 1.61 20.49
CA GLU A 118 17.69 1.51 21.83
C GLU A 118 18.52 2.74 22.21
N ARG A 119 18.91 3.56 21.24
CA ARG A 119 19.57 4.86 21.50
C ARG A 119 18.56 6.00 21.69
N ARG A 120 17.34 5.85 21.18
CA ARG A 120 16.26 6.85 21.28
C ARG A 120 15.39 6.64 22.51
N TYR A 121 15.19 5.38 22.88
CA TYR A 121 14.30 4.96 23.94
C TYR A 121 15.01 3.99 24.86
N ARG A 122 14.64 4.02 26.14
CA ARG A 122 15.20 3.10 27.13
C ARG A 122 14.74 1.69 26.81
N TRP A 123 15.68 0.77 26.73
CA TRP A 123 15.41 -0.65 26.55
C TRP A 123 16.30 -1.44 27.52
N ARG A 124 15.67 -2.32 28.29
CA ARG A 124 16.34 -3.30 29.15
C ARG A 124 15.46 -4.53 29.23
N GLU A 125 16.09 -5.69 29.17
CA GLU A 125 15.40 -6.96 29.35
C GLU A 125 14.65 -6.98 30.69
N ILE A 126 13.42 -7.48 30.65
CA ILE A 126 12.58 -7.65 31.84
C ILE A 126 12.96 -9.00 32.46
N GLY A 127 13.25 -9.02 33.77
CA GLY A 127 13.62 -10.24 34.49
C GLY A 127 15.07 -10.72 34.33
N GLY A 128 15.89 -10.14 33.44
CA GLY A 128 17.27 -10.55 33.19
C GLY A 128 18.34 -9.76 33.97
N GLY A 129 19.22 -10.45 34.68
CA GLY A 129 20.59 -10.04 35.10
C GLY A 129 20.75 -8.84 36.06
N GLY A 130 19.70 -8.06 36.31
CA GLY A 130 19.72 -6.91 37.22
C GLY A 130 18.35 -6.51 37.78
N GLY A 131 17.34 -7.35 37.58
CA GLY A 131 16.04 -7.24 38.24
C GLY A 131 16.04 -8.02 39.56
N ASP A 132 15.13 -7.66 40.47
CA ASP A 132 14.91 -8.41 41.69
C ASP A 132 14.42 -9.82 41.34
N LEU A 133 15.27 -10.83 41.58
CA LEU A 133 14.96 -12.24 41.30
C LEU A 133 13.75 -12.71 42.11
N GLU A 134 13.40 -12.01 43.20
CA GLU A 134 12.25 -12.33 44.04
C GLU A 134 10.91 -12.05 43.34
N LEU A 135 10.87 -11.16 42.33
CA LEU A 135 9.64 -10.82 41.60
C LEU A 135 9.16 -11.91 40.64
N GLY A 136 10.03 -12.83 40.20
CA GLY A 136 9.64 -13.92 39.28
C GLY A 136 8.84 -13.45 38.05
N SER A 137 7.64 -14.02 37.83
CA SER A 137 6.73 -13.61 36.75
C SER A 137 6.09 -12.23 36.99
N GLU A 138 6.07 -11.72 38.22
CA GLU A 138 5.49 -10.41 38.54
C GLU A 138 6.30 -9.23 38.00
N ALA A 139 7.55 -9.46 37.61
CA ALA A 139 8.33 -8.48 36.88
C ALA A 139 7.77 -8.18 35.48
N TYR A 140 6.94 -9.09 34.93
CA TYR A 140 6.36 -8.98 33.60
C TYR A 140 4.96 -8.34 33.66
N ALA A 141 4.73 -7.38 32.78
CA ALA A 141 3.43 -6.73 32.62
C ALA A 141 2.36 -7.72 32.14
N MET A 142 1.09 -7.44 32.46
CA MET A 142 -0.04 -8.21 31.95
C MET A 142 -0.31 -7.83 30.49
N VAL A 143 -0.35 -8.82 29.61
CA VAL A 143 -0.46 -8.61 28.15
C VAL A 143 -1.67 -9.34 27.59
N LEU A 144 -2.50 -8.59 26.87
CA LEU A 144 -3.55 -9.13 26.02
C LEU A 144 -3.02 -9.32 24.60
N VAL A 145 -3.34 -10.43 23.95
CA VAL A 145 -3.09 -10.67 22.52
C VAL A 145 -4.42 -10.88 21.83
N GLN A 146 -4.80 -9.95 20.96
CA GLN A 146 -6.07 -10.00 20.23
C GLN A 146 -5.87 -10.53 18.81
N ILE A 147 -6.73 -11.48 18.42
CA ILE A 147 -6.76 -12.07 17.09
C ILE A 147 -8.18 -11.94 16.52
N PRO A 148 -8.51 -10.85 15.80
CA PRO A 148 -9.76 -10.74 15.09
C PRO A 148 -9.82 -11.67 13.88
N MET A 149 -10.92 -12.41 13.76
CA MET A 149 -11.19 -13.38 12.71
C MET A 149 -12.59 -13.15 12.08
N PHE A 150 -12.66 -13.30 10.77
CA PHE A 150 -13.84 -13.45 9.96
C PHE A 150 -13.64 -14.43 8.77
N ASN A 151 -14.15 -15.66 8.93
CA ASN A 151 -14.17 -16.75 7.95
C ASN A 151 -12.76 -17.20 7.48
N GLU A 152 -11.70 -17.08 8.28
CA GLU A 152 -10.33 -17.46 7.88
C GLU A 152 -9.99 -18.94 8.12
N LYS A 153 -10.70 -19.81 7.41
CA LYS A 153 -10.51 -21.27 7.45
C LYS A 153 -9.07 -21.74 7.21
N GLU A 154 -8.32 -21.06 6.35
CA GLU A 154 -6.99 -21.50 5.92
C GLU A 154 -5.86 -21.13 6.89
N VAL A 155 -6.08 -20.14 7.76
CA VAL A 155 -4.99 -19.55 8.58
C VAL A 155 -5.27 -19.55 10.08
N TYR A 156 -6.50 -19.85 10.53
CA TYR A 156 -6.86 -19.78 11.97
C TYR A 156 -5.89 -20.58 12.87
N LYS A 157 -5.55 -21.82 12.49
CA LYS A 157 -4.69 -22.71 13.27
C LYS A 157 -3.27 -22.17 13.41
N LEU A 158 -2.73 -21.63 12.32
CA LEU A 158 -1.39 -21.04 12.30
C LEU A 158 -1.33 -19.77 13.15
N SER A 159 -2.35 -18.91 13.05
CA SER A 159 -2.42 -17.66 13.80
C SER A 159 -2.58 -17.88 15.30
N ILE A 160 -3.53 -18.73 15.71
CA ILE A 160 -3.73 -19.08 17.13
C ILE A 160 -2.48 -19.75 17.67
N GLY A 161 -1.89 -20.70 16.93
CA GLY A 161 -0.66 -21.36 17.35
C GLY A 161 0.52 -20.40 17.50
N ALA A 162 0.69 -19.43 16.60
CA ALA A 162 1.76 -18.43 16.70
C ALA A 162 1.57 -17.49 17.90
N ALA A 163 0.33 -17.08 18.19
CA ALA A 163 0.02 -16.26 19.36
C ALA A 163 0.23 -17.03 20.67
N CYS A 164 -0.21 -18.29 20.76
CA CYS A 164 0.02 -19.14 21.91
C CYS A 164 1.51 -19.53 22.09
N GLY A 165 2.32 -19.44 21.02
CA GLY A 165 3.75 -19.71 21.03
C GLY A 165 4.63 -18.53 21.45
N LEU A 166 4.04 -17.38 21.82
CA LEU A 166 4.78 -16.21 22.29
C LEU A 166 5.49 -16.50 23.62
N ALA A 167 6.79 -16.18 23.69
CA ALA A 167 7.58 -16.30 24.90
C ALA A 167 7.22 -15.15 25.87
N TRP A 168 6.29 -15.45 26.78
CA TRP A 168 5.88 -14.60 27.89
C TRP A 168 5.37 -15.50 29.03
N PRO A 169 5.47 -15.10 30.31
CA PRO A 169 4.91 -15.91 31.39
C PRO A 169 3.41 -16.14 31.16
N SER A 170 2.97 -17.41 31.28
CA SER A 170 1.60 -17.83 30.93
C SER A 170 0.54 -17.22 31.86
N ASP A 171 0.91 -16.91 33.10
CA ASP A 171 0.10 -16.17 34.08
C ASP A 171 0.02 -14.67 33.78
N ARG A 172 0.89 -14.15 32.90
CA ARG A 172 0.96 -12.75 32.48
C ARG A 172 0.50 -12.52 31.03
N LEU A 173 0.00 -13.56 30.36
CA LEU A 173 -0.45 -13.53 28.97
C LEU A 173 -1.91 -13.98 28.86
N ILE A 174 -2.71 -13.24 28.11
CA ILE A 174 -4.10 -13.60 27.78
C ILE A 174 -4.26 -13.55 26.27
N ILE A 175 -4.63 -14.66 25.65
CA ILE A 175 -4.95 -14.71 24.22
C ILE A 175 -6.46 -14.56 24.07
N GLN A 176 -6.91 -13.61 23.26
CA GLN A 176 -8.31 -13.32 23.02
C GLN A 176 -8.60 -13.43 21.51
N VAL A 177 -9.27 -14.52 21.13
CA VAL A 177 -9.71 -14.76 19.75
C VAL A 177 -11.09 -14.16 19.57
N LEU A 178 -11.23 -13.21 18.63
CA LEU A 178 -12.47 -12.49 18.37
C LEU A 178 -13.07 -12.99 17.06
N ASP A 179 -14.01 -13.92 17.15
CA ASP A 179 -14.57 -14.57 15.97
C ASP A 179 -15.93 -13.97 15.55
N ASP A 180 -15.85 -13.24 14.44
CA ASP A 180 -16.97 -12.55 13.82
C ASP A 180 -17.56 -13.36 12.65
N SER A 181 -17.08 -14.59 12.42
CA SER A 181 -17.43 -15.48 11.31
C SER A 181 -18.93 -15.74 11.21
N THR A 182 -19.40 -15.85 9.97
CA THR A 182 -20.79 -16.23 9.65
C THR A 182 -20.90 -17.68 9.21
N ASP A 183 -19.79 -18.28 8.77
CA ASP A 183 -19.72 -19.69 8.44
C ASP A 183 -19.62 -20.53 9.72
N LYS A 184 -20.61 -21.39 9.95
CA LYS A 184 -20.69 -22.22 11.15
C LYS A 184 -19.55 -23.23 11.24
N ASP A 185 -19.13 -23.81 10.13
CA ASP A 185 -18.07 -24.82 10.13
C ASP A 185 -16.73 -24.16 10.52
N VAL A 186 -16.49 -22.92 10.08
CA VAL A 186 -15.30 -22.16 10.46
C VAL A 186 -15.33 -21.82 11.94
N LYS A 187 -16.47 -21.38 12.48
CA LYS A 187 -16.60 -21.10 13.93
C LYS A 187 -16.29 -22.31 14.79
N ASP A 188 -16.85 -23.47 14.41
CA ASP A 188 -16.65 -24.71 15.15
C ASP A 188 -15.16 -25.13 15.14
N LEU A 189 -14.46 -24.90 14.03
CA LEU A 189 -13.01 -25.15 13.91
C LEU A 189 -12.17 -24.20 14.78
N VAL A 190 -12.49 -22.90 14.78
CA VAL A 190 -11.77 -21.88 15.57
C VAL A 190 -11.98 -22.14 17.07
N GLU A 191 -13.22 -22.40 17.49
CA GLU A 191 -13.55 -22.71 18.88
C GLU A 191 -12.84 -23.99 19.35
N LEU A 192 -12.79 -25.03 18.51
CA LEU A 192 -12.09 -26.27 18.81
C LEU A 192 -10.59 -26.05 19.01
N GLU A 193 -9.94 -25.26 18.14
CA GLU A 193 -8.51 -24.95 18.30
C GLU A 193 -8.24 -24.16 19.58
N CYS A 194 -9.12 -23.22 19.95
CA CYS A 194 -9.02 -22.52 21.23
C CYS A 194 -9.12 -23.49 22.42
N LYS A 195 -10.05 -24.45 22.38
CA LYS A 195 -10.18 -25.50 23.41
C LYS A 195 -8.94 -26.38 23.51
N ILE A 196 -8.32 -26.73 22.37
CA ILE A 196 -7.08 -27.50 22.32
C ILE A 196 -5.94 -26.73 23.01
N TRP A 197 -5.77 -25.44 22.74
CA TRP A 197 -4.74 -24.63 23.42
C TRP A 197 -5.05 -24.40 24.90
N ALA A 198 -6.32 -24.20 25.27
CA ALA A 198 -6.73 -24.11 26.67
C ALA A 198 -6.37 -25.39 27.45
N SER A 199 -6.59 -26.57 26.87
CA SER A 199 -6.22 -27.85 27.48
C SER A 199 -4.70 -28.05 27.66
N LYS A 200 -3.88 -27.27 26.95
CA LYS A 200 -2.41 -27.24 27.11
C LYS A 200 -1.96 -26.24 28.19
N GLY A 201 -2.90 -25.60 28.90
CA GLY A 201 -2.60 -24.63 29.96
C GLY A 201 -2.41 -23.20 29.48
N MET A 202 -2.73 -22.90 28.21
CA MET A 202 -2.72 -21.51 27.74
C MET A 202 -3.97 -20.77 28.21
N ASN A 203 -3.79 -19.54 28.69
CA ASN A 203 -4.90 -18.65 29.00
C ASN A 203 -5.46 -18.04 27.71
N ILE A 204 -6.40 -18.74 27.08
CA ILE A 204 -7.03 -18.36 25.81
C ILE A 204 -8.55 -18.26 25.96
N THR A 205 -9.13 -17.19 25.46
CA THR A 205 -10.57 -16.95 25.40
C THR A 205 -11.03 -16.90 23.94
N TYR A 206 -12.20 -17.48 23.69
CA TYR A 206 -12.89 -17.44 22.40
C TYR A 206 -14.16 -16.62 22.57
N GLU A 207 -14.19 -15.45 21.93
CA GLU A 207 -15.27 -14.49 22.08
C GLU A 207 -16.00 -14.31 20.75
N VAL A 208 -17.33 -14.34 20.82
CA VAL A 208 -18.23 -14.11 19.68
C VAL A 208 -19.24 -13.04 20.05
N ARG A 209 -19.63 -12.22 19.08
CA ARG A 209 -20.67 -11.21 19.26
C ARG A 209 -21.86 -11.43 18.34
N ASN A 210 -23.00 -10.89 18.73
CA ASN A 210 -24.29 -11.10 18.04
C ASN A 210 -24.52 -10.13 16.86
N ASN A 211 -23.59 -9.22 16.58
CA ASN A 211 -23.73 -8.23 15.53
C ASN A 211 -22.36 -7.96 14.88
N ARG A 212 -22.35 -7.57 13.61
CA ARG A 212 -21.12 -7.23 12.87
C ARG A 212 -20.95 -5.71 12.68
N LYS A 213 -21.57 -4.90 13.53
CA LYS A 213 -21.50 -3.43 13.40
C LYS A 213 -20.06 -2.98 13.62
N GLY A 214 -19.56 -2.14 12.72
CA GLY A 214 -18.20 -1.62 12.77
C GLY A 214 -17.11 -2.63 12.42
N TYR A 215 -17.46 -3.84 11.92
CA TYR A 215 -16.52 -4.87 11.49
C TYR A 215 -15.41 -5.11 12.54
N LYS A 216 -14.14 -5.16 12.13
CA LYS A 216 -12.97 -5.34 13.01
C LYS A 216 -12.91 -4.30 14.13
N ALA A 217 -13.17 -3.02 13.84
CA ALA A 217 -13.15 -1.95 14.84
C ALA A 217 -14.20 -2.20 15.94
N GLY A 218 -15.40 -2.65 15.56
CA GLY A 218 -16.46 -3.01 16.50
C GLY A 218 -16.11 -4.22 17.35
N ALA A 219 -15.52 -5.26 16.74
CA ALA A 219 -15.07 -6.45 17.47
C ALA A 219 -13.99 -6.09 18.50
N LEU A 220 -12.96 -5.33 18.10
CA LEU A 220 -11.92 -4.85 19.01
C LEU A 220 -12.48 -3.95 20.11
N LYS A 221 -13.47 -3.10 19.81
CA LYS A 221 -14.11 -2.23 20.80
C LYS A 221 -14.85 -3.02 21.88
N GLU A 222 -15.67 -3.98 21.48
CA GLU A 222 -16.45 -4.83 22.39
C GLU A 222 -15.53 -5.73 23.23
N ALA A 223 -14.48 -6.26 22.59
CA ALA A 223 -13.45 -7.06 23.23
C ALA A 223 -12.71 -6.36 24.37
N MET A 224 -12.54 -5.04 24.31
CA MET A 224 -11.90 -4.27 25.39
C MET A 224 -12.79 -4.08 26.63
N GLN A 225 -14.08 -4.43 26.57
CA GLN A 225 -15.03 -4.28 27.70
C GLN A 225 -15.07 -5.51 28.63
N TYR A 226 -14.42 -6.60 28.27
CA TYR A 226 -14.40 -7.79 29.10
C TYR A 226 -13.62 -7.55 30.39
N SER A 227 -14.13 -8.05 31.52
CA SER A 227 -13.57 -7.78 32.85
C SER A 227 -12.10 -8.19 32.98
N TYR A 228 -11.71 -9.30 32.35
CA TYR A 228 -10.33 -9.79 32.35
C TYR A 228 -9.36 -8.93 31.53
N VAL A 229 -9.85 -7.98 30.71
CA VAL A 229 -8.99 -7.06 29.96
C VAL A 229 -8.52 -5.90 30.84
N HIS A 230 -9.28 -5.54 31.88
CA HIS A 230 -8.94 -4.43 32.77
C HIS A 230 -7.70 -4.68 33.63
N GLN A 231 -7.23 -5.92 33.74
CA GLN A 231 -5.96 -6.25 34.39
C GLN A 231 -4.75 -6.14 33.47
N CYS A 232 -4.95 -5.93 32.16
CA CYS A 232 -3.87 -5.85 31.17
C CYS A 232 -3.31 -4.43 31.04
N ASP A 233 -2.00 -4.32 30.92
CA ASP A 233 -1.30 -3.05 30.69
C ASP A 233 -1.17 -2.76 29.18
N TYR A 234 -0.99 -3.82 28.41
CA TYR A 234 -0.66 -3.78 26.98
C TYR A 234 -1.55 -4.72 26.17
N VAL A 235 -1.82 -4.35 24.92
CA VAL A 235 -2.52 -5.19 23.95
C VAL A 235 -1.72 -5.31 22.65
N ALA A 236 -1.39 -6.54 22.26
CA ALA A 236 -0.82 -6.88 20.97
C ALA A 236 -1.94 -7.30 20.02
N ILE A 237 -1.91 -6.83 18.77
CA ILE A 237 -2.97 -7.10 17.79
C ILE A 237 -2.37 -7.81 16.59
N PHE A 238 -2.94 -8.95 16.22
CA PHE A 238 -2.54 -9.73 15.06
C PHE A 238 -3.75 -10.08 14.21
N ASP A 239 -3.76 -9.69 12.94
CA ASP A 239 -4.72 -10.23 11.97
C ASP A 239 -4.53 -11.75 11.81
N ALA A 240 -5.60 -12.43 11.39
CA ALA A 240 -5.64 -13.90 11.29
C ALA A 240 -4.58 -14.53 10.36
N ASP A 241 -3.91 -13.77 9.48
CA ASP A 241 -2.81 -14.27 8.65
C ASP A 241 -1.42 -13.97 9.21
N PHE A 242 -1.32 -13.31 10.37
CA PHE A 242 -0.06 -12.91 10.97
C PHE A 242 0.49 -13.98 11.90
N GLN A 243 1.80 -14.21 11.78
CA GLN A 243 2.55 -15.19 12.56
C GLN A 243 3.74 -14.49 13.22
N PRO A 244 3.58 -13.98 14.46
CA PRO A 244 4.71 -13.44 15.21
C PRO A 244 5.69 -14.56 15.60
N GLU A 245 6.97 -14.21 15.63
CA GLU A 245 8.01 -15.07 16.23
C GLU A 245 7.87 -15.05 17.76
N SER A 246 8.35 -16.11 18.42
CA SER A 246 8.17 -16.28 19.87
C SER A 246 8.75 -15.12 20.70
N ASP A 247 9.83 -14.48 20.24
CA ASP A 247 10.50 -13.36 20.90
C ASP A 247 9.79 -12.00 20.73
N PHE A 248 8.66 -11.93 20.03
CA PHE A 248 7.99 -10.68 19.68
C PHE A 248 7.68 -9.79 20.90
N LEU A 249 7.07 -10.35 21.94
CA LEU A 249 6.71 -9.60 23.16
C LEU A 249 7.96 -9.16 23.94
N MET A 250 8.95 -10.04 24.05
CA MET A 250 10.25 -9.76 24.69
C MET A 250 10.99 -8.60 24.01
N ARG A 251 10.80 -8.39 22.71
CA ARG A 251 11.46 -7.31 21.97
C ARG A 251 10.66 -6.01 21.90
N THR A 252 9.35 -6.06 22.16
CA THR A 252 8.45 -4.89 22.04
C THR A 252 8.12 -4.27 23.40
N ILE A 253 7.67 -5.08 24.37
CA ILE A 253 7.15 -4.60 25.66
C ILE A 253 8.19 -3.83 26.48
N PRO A 254 9.48 -4.20 26.54
CA PRO A 254 10.45 -3.43 27.30
C PRO A 254 10.53 -1.95 26.91
N PHE A 255 10.34 -1.62 25.62
CA PHE A 255 10.27 -0.22 25.22
C PHE A 255 9.06 0.49 25.83
N LEU A 256 7.89 -0.15 25.91
CA LEU A 256 6.72 0.45 26.52
C LEU A 256 6.89 0.60 28.04
N VAL A 257 7.38 -0.42 28.73
CA VAL A 257 7.59 -0.40 30.18
C VAL A 257 8.52 0.74 30.60
N HIS A 258 9.67 0.89 29.92
CA HIS A 258 10.69 1.87 30.32
C HIS A 258 10.43 3.29 29.79
N ASN A 259 9.41 3.51 28.96
CA ASN A 259 9.11 4.81 28.35
C ASN A 259 7.61 5.13 28.44
N PRO A 260 7.18 5.83 29.51
CA PRO A 260 5.75 6.08 29.78
C PRO A 260 4.99 6.85 28.71
N LYS A 261 5.67 7.63 27.84
CA LYS A 261 5.05 8.38 26.75
C LYS A 261 4.90 7.59 25.44
N LEU A 262 5.45 6.36 25.38
CA LEU A 262 5.23 5.48 24.23
C LEU A 262 3.86 4.82 24.37
N ALA A 263 3.04 4.99 23.33
CA ALA A 263 1.74 4.34 23.21
C ALA A 263 1.80 3.10 22.33
N LEU A 264 2.61 3.11 21.27
CA LEU A 264 2.63 2.07 20.25
C LEU A 264 4.08 1.67 19.92
N VAL A 265 4.31 0.37 19.88
CA VAL A 265 5.48 -0.24 19.23
C VAL A 265 5.00 -1.07 18.04
N GLN A 266 5.43 -0.72 16.83
CA GLN A 266 5.06 -1.40 15.58
C GLN A 266 6.24 -2.21 15.03
N ALA A 267 6.01 -3.49 14.76
CA ALA A 267 6.94 -4.34 14.02
C ALA A 267 6.71 -4.24 12.51
N ARG A 268 7.72 -4.63 11.74
CA ARG A 268 7.66 -4.70 10.29
C ARG A 268 6.93 -5.94 9.81
N TRP A 269 6.20 -5.82 8.70
CA TRP A 269 5.63 -6.99 8.03
C TRP A 269 6.65 -7.65 7.11
N ASP A 270 6.67 -8.98 7.11
CA ASP A 270 7.38 -9.81 6.14
C ASP A 270 6.38 -10.75 5.46
N PHE A 271 6.63 -11.15 4.22
CA PHE A 271 5.61 -11.78 3.39
C PHE A 271 6.01 -13.20 3.00
N VAL A 272 5.16 -14.19 3.27
CA VAL A 272 5.48 -15.60 2.98
C VAL A 272 5.26 -15.97 1.51
N ASN A 273 4.28 -15.36 0.85
CA ASN A 273 3.87 -15.68 -0.52
C ASN A 273 4.36 -14.67 -1.59
N PHE A 274 5.38 -13.86 -1.27
CA PHE A 274 5.88 -12.84 -2.22
C PHE A 274 6.43 -13.42 -3.53
N LYS A 275 6.75 -14.72 -3.59
CA LYS A 275 7.23 -15.41 -4.80
C LYS A 275 6.11 -16.06 -5.63
N GLU A 276 4.86 -15.98 -5.18
CA GLU A 276 3.73 -16.67 -5.81
C GLU A 276 3.43 -16.16 -7.24
N CYS A 277 3.48 -14.84 -7.47
CA CYS A 277 3.31 -14.27 -8.80
C CYS A 277 4.01 -12.91 -8.93
N LEU A 278 4.06 -12.36 -10.16
CA LEU A 278 4.66 -11.05 -10.41
C LEU A 278 3.99 -9.94 -9.57
N MET A 279 2.66 -10.02 -9.37
CA MET A 279 1.91 -9.05 -8.59
C MET A 279 2.32 -9.06 -7.12
N THR A 280 2.48 -10.23 -6.48
CA THR A 280 2.92 -10.29 -5.07
C THR A 280 4.35 -9.80 -4.89
N ARG A 281 5.24 -10.01 -5.88
CA ARG A 281 6.58 -9.40 -5.89
C ARG A 281 6.54 -7.87 -5.98
N ILE A 282 5.68 -7.33 -6.82
CA ILE A 282 5.47 -5.88 -6.99
C ILE A 282 4.89 -5.27 -5.70
N GLN A 283 3.88 -5.91 -5.09
CA GLN A 283 3.31 -5.49 -3.82
C GLN A 283 4.36 -5.44 -2.69
N MET A 284 5.20 -6.47 -2.59
CA MET A 284 6.31 -6.50 -1.63
C MET A 284 7.25 -5.30 -1.84
N MET A 285 7.56 -4.93 -3.09
CA MET A 285 8.41 -3.77 -3.39
C MET A 285 7.80 -2.47 -2.87
N THR A 286 6.50 -2.23 -3.12
CA THR A 286 5.76 -1.06 -2.63
C THR A 286 5.71 -1.02 -1.10
N LEU A 287 5.38 -2.13 -0.45
CA LEU A 287 5.27 -2.22 1.01
C LEU A 287 6.64 -2.10 1.70
N ASN A 288 7.71 -2.61 1.09
CA ASN A 288 9.06 -2.42 1.61
C ASN A 288 9.47 -0.94 1.66
N TYR A 289 9.07 -0.13 0.68
CA TYR A 289 9.31 1.32 0.74
C TYR A 289 8.57 1.95 1.93
N HIS A 290 7.28 1.63 2.09
CA HIS A 290 6.48 2.10 3.22
C HIS A 290 7.15 1.78 4.57
N PHE A 291 7.58 0.55 4.78
CA PHE A 291 8.22 0.12 6.03
C PHE A 291 9.61 0.69 6.24
N LYS A 292 10.50 0.54 5.24
CA LYS A 292 11.92 0.91 5.39
C LYS A 292 12.17 2.41 5.34
N VAL A 293 11.24 3.19 4.81
CA VAL A 293 11.40 4.64 4.61
C VAL A 293 10.33 5.41 5.36
N GLU A 294 9.05 5.22 5.04
CA GLU A 294 7.99 6.07 5.58
C GLU A 294 7.78 5.85 7.10
N GLN A 295 7.71 4.59 7.56
CA GLN A 295 7.54 4.30 8.98
C GLN A 295 8.79 4.65 9.80
N GLU A 296 9.97 4.35 9.25
CA GLU A 296 11.24 4.69 9.90
C GLU A 296 11.41 6.22 10.05
N ALA A 297 11.15 6.99 8.99
CA ALA A 297 11.21 8.46 9.04
C ALA A 297 10.14 9.03 9.99
N GLY A 298 8.91 8.50 9.94
CA GLY A 298 7.83 8.92 10.84
C GLY A 298 8.13 8.68 12.32
N SER A 299 8.65 7.49 12.65
CA SER A 299 9.06 7.09 14.00
C SER A 299 10.24 7.90 14.52
N SER A 300 11.26 8.13 13.70
CA SER A 300 12.51 8.78 14.13
C SER A 300 12.42 10.31 14.22
N ILE A 301 11.74 10.96 13.29
CA ILE A 301 11.69 12.43 13.22
C ILE A 301 10.46 13.01 13.93
N TYR A 302 9.32 12.33 13.83
CA TYR A 302 8.04 12.87 14.26
C TYR A 302 7.38 12.09 15.40
N GLU A 303 7.97 10.96 15.79
CA GLU A 303 7.39 10.05 16.79
C GLU A 303 5.94 9.65 16.42
N PHE A 304 5.63 9.60 15.12
CA PHE A 304 4.31 9.28 14.56
C PHE A 304 4.37 8.69 13.15
N PHE A 305 3.59 7.64 12.99
CA PHE A 305 3.21 7.01 11.74
C PHE A 305 1.80 6.40 11.94
N GLY A 306 1.10 6.08 10.86
CA GLY A 306 -0.18 5.38 10.97
C GLY A 306 0.05 3.94 11.45
N PHE A 307 -0.70 3.50 12.46
CA PHE A 307 -0.72 2.09 12.85
C PHE A 307 -1.21 1.26 11.67
N ASN A 308 -0.57 0.11 11.41
CA ASN A 308 -0.91 -0.73 10.26
C ASN A 308 -2.10 -1.67 10.53
N GLY A 309 -2.71 -1.58 11.71
CA GLY A 309 -3.84 -2.42 12.12
C GLY A 309 -3.46 -3.76 12.71
N THR A 310 -2.19 -4.15 12.67
CA THR A 310 -1.68 -5.45 13.15
C THR A 310 -0.15 -5.39 13.37
N ALA A 311 0.41 -6.41 14.02
CA ALA A 311 1.82 -6.54 14.35
C ALA A 311 2.37 -5.37 15.18
N GLY A 312 1.53 -4.84 16.09
CA GLY A 312 1.92 -3.79 17.02
C GLY A 312 1.36 -4.03 18.41
N VAL A 313 2.08 -3.50 19.40
CA VAL A 313 1.71 -3.52 20.81
C VAL A 313 1.34 -2.12 21.25
N TRP A 314 0.13 -1.98 21.77
CA TRP A 314 -0.41 -0.75 22.31
C TRP A 314 -0.41 -0.77 23.83
N ARG A 315 -0.16 0.40 24.44
CA ARG A 315 -0.53 0.67 25.82
C ARG A 315 -2.04 0.87 25.89
N ILE A 316 -2.72 0.12 26.75
CA ILE A 316 -4.19 0.17 26.86
C ILE A 316 -4.66 1.55 27.31
N SER A 317 -4.00 2.18 28.28
CA SER A 317 -4.36 3.54 28.71
C SER A 317 -4.27 4.58 27.59
N ALA A 318 -3.36 4.42 26.62
CA ALA A 318 -3.28 5.29 25.46
C ALA A 318 -4.46 5.08 24.49
N ILE A 319 -4.95 3.85 24.37
CA ILE A 319 -6.18 3.54 23.62
C ILE A 319 -7.38 4.22 24.30
N ASP A 320 -7.50 4.10 25.62
CA ASP A 320 -8.61 4.65 26.39
C ASP A 320 -8.63 6.19 26.34
N GLU A 321 -7.48 6.84 26.54
CA GLU A 321 -7.35 8.31 26.44
C GLU A 321 -7.66 8.84 25.03
N ALA A 322 -7.36 8.04 24.00
CA ALA A 322 -7.71 8.36 22.62
C ALA A 322 -9.23 8.17 22.35
N GLY A 323 -9.99 7.55 23.26
CA GLY A 323 -11.42 7.29 23.13
C GLY A 323 -11.74 5.90 22.54
N GLY A 324 -10.82 4.96 22.61
CA GLY A 324 -11.01 3.58 22.16
C GLY A 324 -10.99 3.38 20.64
N TRP A 325 -11.39 2.18 20.23
CA TRP A 325 -11.63 1.83 18.82
C TRP A 325 -12.89 2.52 18.29
N ASN A 326 -12.80 3.06 17.08
CA ASN A 326 -13.88 3.82 16.44
C ASN A 326 -14.10 3.35 15.01
N ASP A 327 -15.34 3.07 14.64
CA ASP A 327 -15.77 2.56 13.34
C ASP A 327 -16.20 3.66 12.35
N ARG A 328 -15.90 4.93 12.65
CA ARG A 328 -16.26 6.08 11.79
C ARG A 328 -15.67 6.06 10.38
N THR A 329 -14.63 5.25 10.14
CA THR A 329 -14.00 5.03 8.83
C THR A 329 -13.52 3.59 8.69
N THR A 330 -13.18 3.17 7.47
CA THR A 330 -12.60 1.85 7.16
C THR A 330 -11.09 1.74 7.47
N VAL A 331 -10.55 2.68 8.25
CA VAL A 331 -9.14 2.72 8.70
C VAL A 331 -9.11 3.06 10.18
N GLU A 332 -9.76 2.22 10.98
CA GLU A 332 -9.89 2.37 12.44
C GLU A 332 -8.52 2.44 13.15
N ASP A 333 -7.54 1.75 12.57
CA ASP A 333 -6.15 1.70 13.00
C ASP A 333 -5.46 3.05 12.88
N MET A 334 -5.57 3.68 11.71
CA MET A 334 -5.04 5.01 11.43
C MET A 334 -5.77 6.07 12.23
N ASP A 335 -7.09 5.92 12.41
CA ASP A 335 -7.89 6.83 13.22
C ASP A 335 -7.43 6.85 14.68
N LEU A 336 -7.25 5.66 15.28
CA LEU A 336 -6.72 5.53 16.64
C LEU A 336 -5.30 6.13 16.74
N ALA A 337 -4.44 5.84 15.77
CA ALA A 337 -3.09 6.40 15.70
C ALA A 337 -3.08 7.93 15.68
N VAL A 338 -3.94 8.54 14.85
CA VAL A 338 -4.06 10.01 14.79
C VAL A 338 -4.55 10.54 16.12
N ARG A 339 -5.66 10.01 16.66
CA ARG A 339 -6.24 10.48 17.93
C ARG A 339 -5.24 10.39 19.09
N ALA A 340 -4.57 9.25 19.25
CA ALA A 340 -3.55 9.08 20.28
C ALA A 340 -2.39 10.06 20.09
N SER A 341 -1.91 10.25 18.85
CA SER A 341 -0.84 11.22 18.60
C SER A 341 -1.26 12.67 18.86
N LEU A 342 -2.53 13.04 18.66
CA LEU A 342 -3.04 14.37 18.98
C LEU A 342 -3.17 14.60 20.50
N ARG A 343 -3.08 13.53 21.29
CA ARG A 343 -2.94 13.56 22.76
C ARG A 343 -1.48 13.59 23.24
N GLY A 344 -0.53 13.75 22.32
CA GLY A 344 0.90 13.79 22.65
C GLY A 344 1.58 12.44 22.85
N TRP A 345 0.87 11.33 22.63
CA TRP A 345 1.47 9.99 22.62
C TRP A 345 2.47 9.80 21.48
N LYS A 346 3.50 9.00 21.75
CA LYS A 346 4.63 8.75 20.84
C LYS A 346 4.62 7.31 20.34
N PHE A 347 5.02 7.11 19.09
CA PHE A 347 5.09 5.80 18.46
C PHE A 347 6.52 5.42 18.09
N LEU A 348 6.84 4.14 18.27
CA LEU A 348 8.12 3.55 17.95
C LEU A 348 7.95 2.46 16.87
N TYR A 349 8.70 2.58 15.79
CA TYR A 349 8.82 1.55 14.77
C TYR A 349 10.10 0.73 14.98
N LEU A 350 9.98 -0.60 14.94
CA LEU A 350 11.09 -1.57 15.03
C LEU A 350 11.27 -2.26 13.67
N GLY A 351 12.07 -1.68 12.78
CA GLY A 351 12.28 -2.20 11.42
C GLY A 351 12.97 -3.57 11.32
N ASP A 352 13.71 -3.96 12.37
CA ASP A 352 14.43 -5.25 12.47
C ASP A 352 13.60 -6.37 13.11
N LEU A 353 12.45 -6.05 13.71
CA LEU A 353 11.50 -7.04 14.20
C LEU A 353 10.46 -7.29 13.11
N LYS A 354 10.35 -8.54 12.67
CA LYS A 354 9.51 -8.91 11.53
C LYS A 354 8.40 -9.85 11.97
N VAL A 355 7.21 -9.67 11.41
CA VAL A 355 6.06 -10.56 11.58
C VAL A 355 5.61 -11.04 10.21
N LYS A 356 5.51 -12.35 10.04
CA LYS A 356 5.15 -12.98 8.76
C LYS A 356 3.66 -12.80 8.48
N SER A 357 3.30 -12.52 7.24
CA SER A 357 1.91 -12.39 6.77
C SER A 357 1.75 -12.74 5.28
N GLU A 358 0.52 -12.67 4.76
CA GLU A 358 0.18 -12.96 3.38
C GLU A 358 -0.19 -11.72 2.57
N LEU A 359 0.32 -11.67 1.34
CA LEU A 359 -0.11 -10.71 0.33
C LEU A 359 -1.33 -11.26 -0.43
N PRO A 360 -2.31 -10.41 -0.80
CA PRO A 360 -3.38 -10.85 -1.69
C PRO A 360 -2.80 -11.23 -3.05
N SER A 361 -2.94 -12.50 -3.43
CA SER A 361 -2.44 -13.00 -4.70
C SER A 361 -3.47 -12.90 -5.82
N ASN A 362 -4.77 -12.77 -5.51
CA ASN A 362 -5.83 -12.43 -6.46
C ASN A 362 -5.93 -10.91 -6.66
N PHE A 363 -5.98 -10.45 -7.91
CA PHE A 363 -6.09 -9.03 -8.25
C PHE A 363 -7.36 -8.36 -7.72
N LYS A 364 -8.50 -9.07 -7.68
CA LYS A 364 -9.75 -8.53 -7.12
C LYS A 364 -9.60 -8.24 -5.63
N ALA A 365 -8.99 -9.17 -4.88
CA ALA A 365 -8.72 -9.00 -3.45
C ALA A 365 -7.75 -7.83 -3.21
N TYR A 366 -6.70 -7.73 -4.03
CA TYR A 366 -5.75 -6.61 -3.97
C TYR A 366 -6.42 -5.26 -4.25
N ARG A 367 -7.28 -5.17 -5.29
CA ARG A 367 -8.05 -3.95 -5.60
C ARG A 367 -8.92 -3.50 -4.45
N ASN A 368 -9.66 -4.43 -3.83
CA ASN A 368 -10.53 -4.12 -2.69
C ASN A 368 -9.71 -3.62 -1.49
N GLN A 369 -8.58 -4.26 -1.21
CA GLN A 369 -7.65 -3.81 -0.16
C GLN A 369 -7.14 -2.39 -0.43
N GLN A 370 -6.63 -2.12 -1.64
CA GLN A 370 -6.11 -0.81 -2.01
C GLN A 370 -7.20 0.28 -2.02
N HIS A 371 -8.43 -0.09 -2.39
CA HIS A 371 -9.59 0.81 -2.30
C HIS A 371 -9.84 1.22 -0.86
N ARG A 372 -9.93 0.26 0.09
CA ARG A 372 -10.14 0.56 1.51
C ARG A 372 -9.04 1.44 2.09
N TRP A 373 -7.77 1.10 1.86
CA TRP A 373 -6.64 1.85 2.39
C TRP A 373 -6.52 3.28 1.84
N THR A 374 -6.97 3.50 0.61
CA THR A 374 -6.93 4.82 -0.02
C THR A 374 -8.16 5.66 0.34
N CYS A 375 -9.35 5.07 0.18
CA CYS A 375 -10.62 5.73 0.45
C CYS A 375 -10.77 6.07 1.94
N GLY A 376 -10.42 5.12 2.81
CA GLY A 376 -10.48 5.30 4.26
C GLY A 376 -9.58 6.43 4.73
N ALA A 377 -8.33 6.48 4.28
CA ALA A 377 -7.39 7.54 4.67
C ALA A 377 -7.84 8.93 4.19
N ALA A 378 -8.37 9.03 2.96
CA ALA A 378 -8.90 10.29 2.43
C ALA A 378 -10.16 10.77 3.20
N ASN A 379 -11.06 9.84 3.55
CA ASN A 379 -12.23 10.13 4.38
C ASN A 379 -11.82 10.56 5.80
N LEU A 380 -10.87 9.83 6.40
CA LEU A 380 -10.33 10.15 7.71
C LEU A 380 -9.69 11.55 7.73
N PHE A 381 -8.96 11.93 6.68
CA PHE A 381 -8.38 13.27 6.58
C PHE A 381 -9.45 14.35 6.68
N ARG A 382 -10.54 14.22 5.90
CA ARG A 382 -11.67 15.16 5.93
C ARG A 382 -12.28 15.27 7.33
N LYS A 383 -12.46 14.15 8.03
CA LYS A 383 -13.06 14.11 9.38
C LYS A 383 -12.13 14.68 10.46
N THR A 384 -10.82 14.44 10.37
CA THR A 384 -9.85 14.80 11.42
C THR A 384 -9.15 16.13 11.19
N ALA A 385 -9.18 16.72 9.99
CA ALA A 385 -8.46 17.96 9.67
C ALA A 385 -8.69 19.08 10.70
N MET A 386 -9.96 19.32 11.07
CA MET A 386 -10.31 20.35 12.05
C MET A 386 -9.91 19.96 13.48
N GLU A 387 -9.95 18.67 13.83
CA GLU A 387 -9.47 18.17 15.13
C GLU A 387 -7.96 18.44 15.27
N ILE A 388 -7.19 18.19 14.22
CA ILE A 388 -5.73 18.41 14.19
C ILE A 388 -5.37 19.89 14.31
N VAL A 389 -6.12 20.78 13.64
CA VAL A 389 -5.88 22.23 13.74
C VAL A 389 -6.16 22.73 15.16
N LYS A 390 -7.29 22.29 15.75
CA LYS A 390 -7.81 22.82 17.02
C LYS A 390 -7.09 22.31 18.27
N THR A 391 -6.48 21.12 18.26
CA THR A 391 -5.83 20.56 19.46
C THR A 391 -4.74 21.49 20.00
N LYS A 392 -4.60 21.61 21.32
CA LYS A 392 -3.55 22.42 21.96
C LYS A 392 -2.42 21.57 22.54
N GLU A 393 -2.57 20.24 22.51
CA GLU A 393 -1.68 19.30 23.19
C GLU A 393 -0.40 19.01 22.38
N VAL A 394 -0.41 19.29 21.07
CA VAL A 394 0.72 19.05 20.16
C VAL A 394 1.27 20.32 19.54
N SER A 395 2.57 20.30 19.23
CA SER A 395 3.27 21.42 18.60
C SER A 395 2.75 21.73 17.20
N LEU A 396 2.91 22.99 16.77
CA LEU A 396 2.54 23.42 15.41
C LEU A 396 3.26 22.59 14.33
N TRP A 397 4.52 22.23 14.59
CA TRP A 397 5.31 21.38 13.69
C TRP A 397 4.69 19.99 13.49
N LYS A 398 4.23 19.36 14.57
CA LYS A 398 3.55 18.07 14.51
C LYS A 398 2.23 18.18 13.74
N LYS A 399 1.45 19.24 13.97
CA LYS A 399 0.21 19.51 13.22
C LYS A 399 0.48 19.66 11.72
N LEU A 400 1.50 20.45 11.36
CA LEU A 400 1.90 20.65 9.97
C LEU A 400 2.31 19.32 9.34
N TYR A 401 3.12 18.51 10.01
CA TYR A 401 3.50 17.19 9.53
C TYR A 401 2.27 16.29 9.30
N VAL A 402 1.34 16.21 10.26
CA VAL A 402 0.16 15.33 10.13
C VAL A 402 -0.78 15.80 9.01
N ILE A 403 -1.07 17.10 8.92
CA ILE A 403 -1.98 17.63 7.89
C ILE A 403 -1.33 17.61 6.50
N TYR A 404 -0.14 18.21 6.38
CA TYR A 404 0.51 18.43 5.09
C TYR A 404 1.22 17.17 4.59
N SER A 405 2.19 16.65 5.34
CA SER A 405 3.01 15.51 4.88
C SER A 405 2.21 14.20 4.94
N PHE A 406 1.64 13.87 6.10
CA PHE A 406 1.00 12.56 6.32
C PHE A 406 -0.29 12.41 5.54
N PHE A 407 -1.23 13.35 5.64
CA PHE A 407 -2.51 13.22 4.93
C PHE A 407 -2.48 13.82 3.52
N PHE A 408 -2.22 15.12 3.39
CA PHE A 408 -2.42 15.81 2.12
C PHE A 408 -1.47 15.30 1.03
N VAL A 409 -0.16 15.34 1.25
CA VAL A 409 0.83 14.93 0.24
C VAL A 409 0.76 13.42 0.01
N ARG A 410 0.88 12.60 1.07
CA ARG A 410 1.03 11.14 0.93
C ARG A 410 -0.27 10.36 0.67
N LYS A 411 -1.42 10.77 1.23
CA LYS A 411 -2.68 10.01 1.11
C LYS A 411 -3.67 10.58 0.09
N VAL A 412 -3.46 11.81 -0.37
CA VAL A 412 -4.36 12.46 -1.34
C VAL A 412 -3.60 12.83 -2.62
N LEU A 413 -2.67 13.76 -2.52
CA LEU A 413 -1.98 14.36 -3.67
C LEU A 413 -1.18 13.33 -4.46
N ALA A 414 -0.48 12.41 -3.79
CA ALA A 414 0.29 11.35 -4.46
C ALA A 414 -0.57 10.51 -5.42
N HIS A 415 -1.81 10.18 -5.04
CA HIS A 415 -2.72 9.41 -5.87
C HIS A 415 -3.32 10.25 -7.01
N ILE A 416 -3.63 11.52 -6.75
CA ILE A 416 -4.14 12.45 -7.76
C ILE A 416 -3.09 12.70 -8.84
N VAL A 417 -1.88 13.13 -8.45
CA VAL A 417 -0.84 13.48 -9.43
C VAL A 417 -0.40 12.27 -10.23
N THR A 418 -0.28 11.09 -9.61
CA THR A 418 0.16 9.89 -10.33
C THR A 418 -0.83 9.52 -11.44
N PHE A 419 -2.13 9.55 -11.15
CA PHE A 419 -3.14 9.26 -12.18
C PHE A 419 -3.27 10.41 -13.19
N VAL A 420 -3.50 11.63 -12.72
CA VAL A 420 -3.80 12.77 -13.60
C VAL A 420 -2.62 13.09 -14.49
N LEU A 421 -1.37 13.14 -13.97
CA LEU A 421 -0.21 13.46 -14.80
C LEU A 421 0.11 12.34 -15.78
N TYR A 422 0.32 11.11 -15.29
CA TYR A 422 0.87 10.03 -16.09
C TYR A 422 -0.15 9.28 -16.94
N CYS A 423 -1.41 9.21 -16.51
CA CYS A 423 -2.46 8.48 -17.23
C CYS A 423 -3.34 9.40 -18.08
N VAL A 424 -3.47 10.70 -17.76
CA VAL A 424 -4.37 11.62 -18.47
C VAL A 424 -3.61 12.73 -19.19
N VAL A 425 -2.83 13.54 -18.46
CA VAL A 425 -2.23 14.77 -18.98
C VAL A 425 -1.13 14.48 -19.99
N ILE A 426 -0.20 13.57 -19.72
CA ILE A 426 0.85 13.20 -20.69
C ILE A 426 0.23 12.65 -21.98
N PRO A 427 -0.65 11.62 -21.95
CA PRO A 427 -1.28 11.09 -23.16
C PRO A 427 -2.15 12.11 -23.90
N ALA A 428 -2.93 12.95 -23.20
CA ALA A 428 -3.76 13.95 -23.85
C ALA A 428 -2.93 15.10 -24.47
N SER A 429 -1.77 15.43 -23.88
CA SER A 429 -0.91 16.52 -24.38
C SER A 429 -0.33 16.26 -25.77
N VAL A 430 -0.21 14.99 -26.15
CA VAL A 430 0.21 14.57 -27.50
C VAL A 430 -0.72 15.13 -28.57
N MET A 431 -2.02 15.24 -28.28
CA MET A 431 -3.04 15.73 -29.22
C MET A 431 -3.12 17.27 -29.26
N VAL A 432 -2.37 17.96 -28.39
CA VAL A 432 -2.41 19.42 -28.22
C VAL A 432 -0.99 19.98 -28.37
N PRO A 433 -0.51 20.21 -29.61
CA PRO A 433 0.87 20.62 -29.87
C PRO A 433 1.25 21.96 -29.22
N GLU A 434 0.27 22.82 -28.92
CA GLU A 434 0.44 24.11 -28.25
C GLU A 434 0.87 24.01 -26.78
N VAL A 435 0.86 22.80 -26.21
CA VAL A 435 1.24 22.51 -24.83
C VAL A 435 2.50 21.68 -24.80
N SER A 436 3.48 22.10 -24.01
CA SER A 436 4.70 21.35 -23.74
C SER A 436 4.83 21.10 -22.24
N ILE A 437 5.07 19.85 -21.87
CA ILE A 437 5.38 19.48 -20.49
C ILE A 437 6.91 19.51 -20.34
N PRO A 438 7.45 20.21 -19.33
CA PRO A 438 8.89 20.29 -19.15
C PRO A 438 9.49 18.93 -18.77
N VAL A 439 10.71 18.67 -19.26
CA VAL A 439 11.43 17.39 -19.10
C VAL A 439 11.58 16.99 -17.63
N TRP A 440 11.79 17.96 -16.74
CA TRP A 440 11.94 17.66 -15.31
C TRP A 440 10.71 16.99 -14.70
N GLY A 441 9.50 17.35 -15.15
CA GLY A 441 8.25 16.78 -14.64
C GLY A 441 7.97 15.38 -15.17
N VAL A 442 8.38 15.09 -16.41
CA VAL A 442 8.10 13.80 -17.09
C VAL A 442 9.22 12.78 -16.87
N VAL A 443 10.46 13.24 -16.67
CA VAL A 443 11.64 12.38 -16.59
C VAL A 443 12.32 12.48 -15.23
N HIS A 444 12.79 13.66 -14.83
CA HIS A 444 13.66 13.77 -13.65
C HIS A 444 12.93 13.42 -12.35
N VAL A 445 11.71 13.92 -12.14
CA VAL A 445 10.89 13.60 -10.96
C VAL A 445 10.63 12.10 -10.84
N PRO A 446 9.98 11.41 -11.81
CA PRO A 446 9.68 9.99 -11.69
C PRO A 446 10.93 9.11 -11.63
N THR A 447 11.99 9.48 -12.36
CA THR A 447 13.28 8.78 -12.31
C THR A 447 13.88 8.87 -10.91
N THR A 448 13.88 10.05 -10.30
CA THR A 448 14.40 10.24 -8.94
C THR A 448 13.60 9.43 -7.94
N ILE A 449 12.26 9.48 -7.99
CA ILE A 449 11.39 8.68 -7.11
C ILE A 449 11.66 7.18 -7.27
N THR A 450 11.82 6.73 -8.52
CA THR A 450 12.09 5.32 -8.84
C THR A 450 13.46 4.89 -8.31
N ILE A 451 14.50 5.70 -8.48
CA ILE A 451 15.84 5.43 -7.94
C ILE A 451 15.80 5.34 -6.40
N LEU A 452 15.11 6.27 -5.75
CA LEU A 452 14.99 6.25 -4.29
C LEU A 452 14.29 4.99 -3.78
N ASN A 453 13.25 4.52 -4.47
CA ASN A 453 12.60 3.26 -4.16
C ASN A 453 13.52 2.04 -4.44
N ALA A 454 14.21 2.06 -5.58
CA ALA A 454 15.13 1.02 -6.03
C ALA A 454 16.28 0.78 -5.03
N ILE A 455 16.90 1.85 -4.53
CA ILE A 455 18.01 1.80 -3.57
C ILE A 455 17.60 1.06 -2.29
N ARG A 456 16.34 1.18 -1.87
CA ARG A 456 15.82 0.51 -0.66
C ARG A 456 15.45 -0.95 -0.92
N ASN A 457 15.38 -1.35 -2.18
CA ASN A 457 14.99 -2.68 -2.65
C ASN A 457 15.92 -3.21 -3.75
N PRO A 458 17.24 -3.36 -3.48
CA PRO A 458 18.22 -3.67 -4.52
C PRO A 458 17.98 -5.02 -5.20
N SER A 459 17.48 -6.01 -4.47
CA SER A 459 17.12 -7.34 -5.02
C SER A 459 15.94 -7.31 -6.00
N CYS A 460 15.16 -6.22 -6.02
CA CYS A 460 13.96 -6.07 -6.83
C CYS A 460 14.12 -5.09 -7.99
N ILE A 461 15.34 -4.58 -8.27
CA ILE A 461 15.58 -3.59 -9.33
C ILE A 461 15.08 -4.06 -10.70
N HIS A 462 15.24 -5.35 -11.01
CA HIS A 462 14.75 -5.96 -12.26
C HIS A 462 13.21 -5.91 -12.42
N LEU A 463 12.46 -5.64 -11.35
CA LEU A 463 11.00 -5.52 -11.35
C LEU A 463 10.51 -4.09 -11.59
N ILE A 464 11.39 -3.08 -11.55
CA ILE A 464 11.03 -1.67 -11.66
C ILE A 464 10.16 -1.34 -12.88
N PRO A 465 10.48 -1.82 -14.11
CA PRO A 465 9.65 -1.54 -15.27
C PRO A 465 8.20 -2.03 -15.10
N PHE A 466 8.04 -3.25 -14.57
CA PHE A 466 6.72 -3.82 -14.31
C PHE A 466 6.01 -3.10 -13.15
N TRP A 467 6.77 -2.70 -12.14
CA TRP A 467 6.25 -1.91 -11.02
C TRP A 467 5.69 -0.57 -11.49
N ILE A 468 6.43 0.22 -12.30
CA ILE A 468 5.96 1.51 -12.83
C ILE A 468 4.64 1.33 -13.61
N LEU A 469 4.62 0.37 -14.54
CA LEU A 469 3.44 0.11 -15.36
C LEU A 469 2.24 -0.35 -14.52
N PHE A 470 2.46 -1.24 -13.55
CA PHE A 470 1.41 -1.73 -12.67
C PHE A 470 0.90 -0.64 -11.72
N GLU A 471 1.79 0.18 -11.15
CA GLU A 471 1.43 1.29 -10.28
C GLU A 471 0.61 2.36 -11.04
N ASN A 472 0.86 2.58 -12.33
CA ASN A 472 0.02 3.45 -13.16
C ASN A 472 -1.39 2.90 -13.36
N VAL A 473 -1.55 1.57 -13.51
CA VAL A 473 -2.89 0.95 -13.53
C VAL A 473 -3.56 1.12 -12.17
N MET A 474 -2.83 0.85 -11.08
CA MET A 474 -3.35 1.02 -9.73
C MET A 474 -3.66 2.48 -9.38
N ALA A 475 -3.00 3.45 -10.01
CA ALA A 475 -3.27 4.87 -9.82
C ALA A 475 -4.72 5.24 -10.21
N LEU A 476 -5.31 4.59 -11.22
CA LEU A 476 -6.73 4.75 -11.55
C LEU A 476 -7.62 4.37 -10.35
N HIS A 477 -7.36 3.22 -9.74
CA HIS A 477 -8.14 2.73 -8.60
C HIS A 477 -7.95 3.62 -7.36
N ARG A 478 -6.71 4.01 -7.06
CA ARG A 478 -6.40 4.88 -5.92
C ARG A 478 -6.94 6.29 -6.11
N PHE A 479 -6.89 6.84 -7.32
CA PHE A 479 -7.52 8.13 -7.63
C PHE A 479 -9.04 8.08 -7.40
N LYS A 480 -9.73 7.08 -7.96
CA LYS A 480 -11.17 6.88 -7.75
C LYS A 480 -11.50 6.74 -6.26
N ALA A 481 -10.74 5.94 -5.53
CA ALA A 481 -10.91 5.75 -4.09
C ALA A 481 -10.69 7.06 -3.29
N THR A 482 -9.69 7.86 -3.66
CA THR A 482 -9.41 9.16 -3.04
C THR A 482 -10.58 10.11 -3.21
N VAL A 483 -11.13 10.23 -4.42
CA VAL A 483 -12.28 11.09 -4.72
C VAL A 483 -13.50 10.65 -3.92
N ILE A 484 -13.80 9.34 -3.91
CA ILE A 484 -14.91 8.76 -3.13
C ILE A 484 -14.76 9.07 -1.63
N GLY A 485 -13.55 8.89 -1.09
CA GLY A 485 -13.26 9.14 0.33
C GLY A 485 -13.41 10.61 0.70
N LEU A 486 -12.87 11.52 -0.12
CA LEU A 486 -13.01 12.97 0.11
C LEU A 486 -14.46 13.45 -0.01
N MET A 487 -15.25 12.85 -0.90
CA MET A 487 -16.66 13.21 -1.11
C MET A 487 -17.63 12.54 -0.13
N GLU A 488 -17.17 11.55 0.66
CA GLU A 488 -18.03 10.71 1.52
C GLU A 488 -19.15 10.01 0.73
N ALA A 489 -18.88 9.56 -0.50
CA ALA A 489 -19.87 8.81 -1.28
C ALA A 489 -20.16 7.43 -0.65
N GLY A 490 -21.34 6.84 -0.92
CA GLY A 490 -21.85 5.67 -0.18
C GLY A 490 -20.91 4.45 -0.08
N SER A 491 -20.04 4.21 -1.07
CA SER A 491 -19.04 3.13 -1.02
C SER A 491 -17.86 3.40 -0.09
N ALA A 492 -17.74 4.60 0.49
CA ALA A 492 -16.65 4.98 1.39
C ALA A 492 -16.67 4.21 2.72
N HIS A 493 -17.82 3.63 3.07
CA HIS A 493 -18.02 2.83 4.28
C HIS A 493 -18.09 1.32 3.99
N GLU A 494 -17.95 0.90 2.73
CA GLU A 494 -18.06 -0.51 2.35
C GLU A 494 -16.79 -1.27 2.75
N TRP A 495 -16.94 -2.26 3.63
CA TRP A 495 -15.85 -3.16 4.00
C TRP A 495 -16.01 -4.50 3.29
N VAL A 496 -15.13 -4.74 2.31
CA VAL A 496 -14.97 -6.05 1.68
C VAL A 496 -13.72 -6.73 2.22
N VAL A 497 -13.92 -7.94 2.74
CA VAL A 497 -12.87 -8.76 3.34
C VAL A 497 -11.89 -9.22 2.27
N THR A 498 -10.61 -9.20 2.61
CA THR A 498 -9.55 -9.66 1.73
C THR A 498 -9.31 -11.14 2.00
N GLU A 499 -9.71 -11.98 1.05
CA GLU A 499 -9.52 -13.44 1.11
C GLU A 499 -8.05 -13.82 1.31
N LYS A 500 -7.81 -14.82 2.17
CA LYS A 500 -6.50 -15.35 2.54
C LYS A 500 -6.39 -16.80 2.06
N LEU A 501 -5.19 -17.21 1.64
CA LEU A 501 -5.01 -18.49 0.93
C LEU A 501 -4.16 -19.52 1.69
N GLY A 502 -3.54 -19.17 2.82
CA GLY A 502 -2.80 -20.14 3.65
C GLY A 502 -1.43 -20.52 3.07
N GLY A 503 -0.61 -19.53 2.70
CA GLY A 503 0.69 -19.67 2.04
C GLY A 503 1.87 -20.14 2.90
N ALA A 504 1.66 -20.79 4.04
CA ALA A 504 2.75 -21.33 4.85
C ALA A 504 3.53 -22.43 4.08
N PRO A 505 4.87 -22.56 4.27
CA PRO A 505 5.59 -23.69 3.69
C PRO A 505 5.00 -24.98 4.25
N LYS A 506 4.47 -25.83 3.37
CA LYS A 506 3.84 -27.10 3.73
C LYS A 506 4.76 -27.91 4.65
N MET A 507 4.50 -27.85 5.96
CA MET A 507 4.80 -28.99 6.83
C MET A 507 3.92 -30.13 6.33
N ASN A 508 4.49 -31.32 6.19
CA ASN A 508 3.82 -32.53 5.70
C ASN A 508 2.56 -32.86 6.52
N LEU A 509 1.44 -32.21 6.21
CA LEU A 509 0.11 -32.68 6.55
C LEU A 509 -0.53 -33.16 5.25
N GLU A 510 -0.79 -34.47 5.21
CA GLU A 510 -1.62 -35.10 4.20
C GLU A 510 -3.05 -34.56 4.34
N THR A 511 -3.38 -33.50 3.60
CA THR A 511 -4.77 -33.10 3.35
C THR A 511 -5.24 -33.68 2.01
N PRO A 512 -6.48 -34.21 1.92
CA PRO A 512 -6.99 -34.82 0.70
C PRO A 512 -7.05 -33.79 -0.43
N LEU A 513 -6.70 -34.24 -1.64
CA LEU A 513 -6.66 -33.48 -2.87
C LEU A 513 -7.96 -32.67 -3.09
N LEU A 514 -7.81 -31.34 -3.11
CA LEU A 514 -8.83 -30.37 -3.52
C LEU A 514 -9.55 -30.82 -4.80
N GLU A 515 -10.87 -30.92 -4.71
CA GLU A 515 -11.77 -31.14 -5.82
C GLU A 515 -11.60 -30.04 -6.88
N LYS A 516 -11.44 -30.42 -8.16
CA LYS A 516 -11.32 -29.48 -9.28
C LYS A 516 -12.64 -28.75 -9.50
N SER A 517 -12.73 -27.48 -9.10
CA SER A 517 -13.87 -26.61 -9.38
C SER A 517 -13.88 -26.07 -10.83
N LYS A 518 -15.08 -25.80 -11.36
CA LYS A 518 -15.35 -25.41 -12.76
C LYS A 518 -14.73 -24.04 -13.12
N PRO A 519 -14.31 -23.81 -14.38
CA PRO A 519 -13.70 -22.56 -14.79
C PRO A 519 -14.71 -21.39 -14.80
N SER A 520 -14.37 -20.28 -14.14
CA SER A 520 -15.15 -19.03 -14.22
C SER A 520 -15.25 -18.52 -15.66
N ARG A 521 -16.42 -17.98 -16.04
CA ARG A 521 -16.67 -17.51 -17.42
C ARG A 521 -15.76 -16.32 -17.73
N PHE A 522 -15.23 -16.27 -18.96
CA PHE A 522 -14.33 -15.20 -19.44
C PHE A 522 -14.90 -13.77 -19.21
N ARG A 523 -16.23 -13.61 -19.29
CA ARG A 523 -16.91 -12.31 -19.08
C ARG A 523 -16.81 -11.79 -17.65
N ASP A 524 -16.73 -12.66 -16.64
CA ASP A 524 -16.65 -12.26 -15.22
C ASP A 524 -15.25 -11.76 -14.84
N ARG A 525 -14.30 -11.82 -15.80
CA ARG A 525 -12.88 -11.45 -15.62
C ARG A 525 -12.53 -10.11 -16.26
N LEU A 526 -13.44 -9.51 -17.03
CA LEU A 526 -13.17 -8.30 -17.78
C LEU A 526 -13.38 -7.06 -16.91
N TYR A 527 -12.35 -6.23 -16.84
CA TYR A 527 -12.41 -4.94 -16.16
C TYR A 527 -12.54 -3.82 -17.19
N LEU A 528 -13.80 -3.40 -17.42
CA LEU A 528 -14.17 -2.48 -18.49
C LEU A 528 -13.50 -1.11 -18.38
N SER A 529 -13.32 -0.57 -17.16
CA SER A 529 -12.65 0.72 -16.98
C SER A 529 -11.20 0.69 -17.46
N GLU A 530 -10.49 -0.40 -17.21
CA GLU A 530 -9.10 -0.61 -17.57
C GLU A 530 -8.97 -0.82 -19.08
N LEU A 531 -9.89 -1.58 -19.69
CA LEU A 531 -9.95 -1.76 -21.14
C LEU A 531 -10.27 -0.45 -21.88
N ALA A 532 -11.21 0.35 -21.37
CA ALA A 532 -11.53 1.66 -21.93
C ALA A 532 -10.32 2.60 -21.86
N PHE A 533 -9.61 2.59 -20.74
CA PHE A 533 -8.39 3.37 -20.58
C PHE A 533 -7.24 2.85 -21.47
N ALA A 534 -7.12 1.53 -21.65
CA ALA A 534 -6.17 0.94 -22.57
C ALA A 534 -6.38 1.43 -24.01
N PHE A 535 -7.64 1.49 -24.45
CA PHE A 535 -8.01 1.99 -25.78
C PHE A 535 -7.70 3.49 -25.93
N PHE A 536 -8.04 4.30 -24.93
CA PHE A 536 -7.68 5.73 -24.91
C PHE A 536 -6.17 5.94 -25.04
N LEU A 537 -5.36 5.21 -24.26
CA LEU A 537 -3.91 5.30 -24.32
C LEU A 537 -3.37 4.81 -25.66
N PHE A 538 -3.91 3.71 -26.21
CA PHE A 538 -3.54 3.19 -27.52
C PHE A 538 -3.75 4.23 -28.63
N PHE A 539 -4.90 4.91 -28.58
CA PHE A 539 -5.21 5.99 -29.51
C PHE A 539 -4.21 7.14 -29.38
N CYS A 540 -3.92 7.61 -28.16
CA CYS A 540 -2.94 8.67 -27.93
C CYS A 540 -1.53 8.28 -28.41
N ALA A 541 -1.08 7.06 -28.12
CA ALA A 541 0.23 6.56 -28.56
C ALA A 541 0.32 6.48 -30.10
N SER A 542 -0.74 6.03 -30.75
CA SER A 542 -0.80 5.94 -32.22
C SER A 542 -0.83 7.32 -32.87
N TYR A 543 -1.49 8.29 -32.25
CA TYR A 543 -1.44 9.68 -32.67
C TYR A 543 -0.03 10.26 -32.55
N ASP A 544 0.66 10.06 -31.42
CA ASP A 544 2.03 10.55 -31.21
C ASP A 544 3.03 9.92 -32.20
N LEU A 545 2.90 8.61 -32.47
CA LEU A 545 3.75 7.92 -33.44
C LEU A 545 3.62 8.52 -34.85
N THR A 546 2.40 8.92 -35.23
CA THR A 546 2.06 9.33 -36.60
C THR A 546 2.27 10.83 -36.84
N PHE A 547 1.81 11.67 -35.90
CA PHE A 547 1.79 13.14 -35.98
C PHE A 547 2.70 13.82 -34.97
N GLY A 548 3.09 13.13 -33.91
CA GLY A 548 3.95 13.68 -32.86
C GLY A 548 5.41 13.82 -33.30
N GLY A 549 6.06 14.86 -32.79
CA GLY A 549 7.52 15.02 -32.81
C GLY A 549 8.19 14.61 -31.48
N ARG A 550 7.40 14.12 -30.51
CA ARG A 550 7.85 13.75 -29.16
C ARG A 550 7.84 12.23 -29.08
N TRP A 551 8.77 11.64 -28.33
CA TRP A 551 8.91 10.17 -28.23
C TRP A 551 8.04 9.57 -27.11
N TYR A 552 6.89 10.19 -26.81
CA TYR A 552 6.02 9.73 -25.71
C TYR A 552 5.29 8.43 -26.05
N PHE A 553 5.08 8.14 -27.34
CA PHE A 553 4.39 6.93 -27.80
C PHE A 553 4.95 5.64 -27.21
N ILE A 554 6.27 5.55 -26.96
CA ILE A 554 6.90 4.35 -26.40
C ILE A 554 6.35 4.06 -25.01
N TYR A 555 6.37 5.08 -24.15
CA TYR A 555 5.84 5.00 -22.80
C TYR A 555 4.33 4.75 -22.81
N ILE A 556 3.59 5.49 -23.64
CA ILE A 556 2.12 5.39 -23.71
C ILE A 556 1.68 4.02 -24.24
N TYR A 557 2.38 3.42 -25.21
CA TYR A 557 2.10 2.06 -25.68
C TYR A 557 2.33 1.00 -24.60
N LEU A 558 3.45 1.09 -23.86
CA LEU A 558 3.71 0.18 -22.75
C LEU A 558 2.63 0.29 -21.67
N GLN A 559 2.18 1.52 -21.39
CA GLN A 559 1.09 1.75 -20.44
C GLN A 559 -0.24 1.22 -20.97
N SER A 560 -0.58 1.47 -22.23
CA SER A 560 -1.77 0.90 -22.89
C SER A 560 -1.79 -0.62 -22.78
N LEU A 561 -0.66 -1.28 -23.06
CA LEU A 561 -0.52 -2.73 -22.93
C LEU A 561 -0.74 -3.20 -21.48
N ALA A 562 -0.19 -2.49 -20.49
CA ALA A 562 -0.39 -2.83 -19.09
C ALA A 562 -1.86 -2.74 -18.66
N PHE A 563 -2.55 -1.65 -19.03
CA PHE A 563 -3.99 -1.50 -18.80
C PHE A 563 -4.80 -2.58 -19.53
N PHE A 564 -4.41 -2.95 -20.75
CA PHE A 564 -5.07 -4.02 -21.51
C PHE A 564 -4.92 -5.38 -20.82
N VAL A 565 -3.71 -5.76 -20.41
CA VAL A 565 -3.44 -7.05 -19.74
C VAL A 565 -4.18 -7.15 -18.40
N VAL A 566 -4.17 -6.08 -17.60
CA VAL A 566 -4.96 -6.01 -16.36
C VAL A 566 -6.45 -6.06 -16.66
N GLY A 567 -6.90 -5.33 -17.69
CA GLY A 567 -8.30 -5.27 -18.12
C GLY A 567 -8.88 -6.62 -18.58
N LEU A 568 -8.04 -7.52 -19.11
CA LEU A 568 -8.41 -8.89 -19.44
C LEU A 568 -8.43 -9.83 -18.22
N GLY A 569 -7.99 -9.38 -17.05
CA GLY A 569 -7.97 -10.17 -15.82
C GLY A 569 -6.84 -11.20 -15.73
N TYR A 570 -5.73 -11.02 -16.48
CA TYR A 570 -4.59 -11.94 -16.49
C TYR A 570 -3.52 -11.66 -15.42
N VAL A 571 -3.87 -10.96 -14.33
CA VAL A 571 -2.94 -10.55 -13.27
C VAL A 571 -3.32 -11.16 -11.93
N GLY A 572 -2.32 -11.60 -11.17
CA GLY A 572 -2.49 -12.34 -9.92
C GLY A 572 -2.58 -13.85 -10.16
N THR A 573 -2.92 -14.60 -9.10
CA THR A 573 -3.22 -16.02 -9.16
C THR A 573 -4.70 -16.24 -9.45
N PHE A 574 -4.95 -17.33 -10.17
CA PHE A 574 -6.29 -17.76 -10.54
C PHE A 574 -6.77 -18.74 -9.48
N VAL A 575 -7.46 -18.22 -8.47
CA VAL A 575 -8.32 -19.07 -7.63
C VAL A 575 -9.68 -19.07 -8.31
N SER A 576 -10.10 -20.21 -8.84
CA SER A 576 -11.47 -20.33 -9.35
C SER A 576 -12.39 -20.27 -8.13
N SER A 577 -13.20 -19.22 -8.04
CA SER A 577 -14.22 -19.09 -6.99
C SER A 577 -15.06 -20.37 -6.95
N SER A 578 -14.99 -21.08 -5.83
CA SER A 578 -15.81 -22.25 -5.50
C SER A 578 -17.28 -21.89 -5.42
#